data_AF-A0A354BQA0-F1
#
_entry.id   AF-A0A354BQA0-F1
#
_cell.length_a   1.000
_cell.length_b   1.000
_cell.length_c   1.000
_cell.angle_alpha   90.00
_cell.angle_beta   90.00
_cell.angle_gamma   90.00
#
_symmetry.space_group_name_H-M   'P 1'
#
loop_
_entity.id
_entity.type
_entity.pdbx_description
1 polymer ?
#
loop_
_entity_poly.entity_id
_entity_poly.type
_entity_poly.pdbx_seq_one_letter_code
_entity_poly.pdbx_strand_id
1 'polypeptide(L)' 'CHFLSTLKIGELRYRVDHETHSMAVLWGFAEVTPTKVTIMAEVAEKAEDIDVERATAKVAEA' A
#
# COMPACT_ATOMS: atom_id res chain seq x y z
N CYS A 1 -22.08 -5.93 1.32
CA CYS A 1 -21.37 -6.32 2.55
C CYS A 1 -20.40 -5.20 2.89
N HIS A 2 -20.38 -4.73 4.13
CA HIS A 2 -19.40 -3.77 4.64
C HIS A 2 -18.28 -4.56 5.33
N PHE A 3 -17.03 -4.21 5.07
CA PHE A 3 -15.87 -4.89 5.64
C PHE A 3 -14.81 -3.89 6.07
N LEU A 4 -14.26 -4.08 7.26
CA LEU A 4 -13.21 -3.25 7.83
C LEU A 4 -12.10 -4.16 8.36
N SER A 5 -10.86 -3.84 8.01
CA SER A 5 -9.70 -4.61 8.46
C SER A 5 -8.49 -3.72 8.71
N THR A 6 -7.58 -4.22 9.55
CA THR A 6 -6.26 -3.62 9.74
C THR A 6 -5.30 -4.10 8.65
N LEU A 7 -4.38 -3.22 8.27
CA LEU A 7 -3.36 -3.51 7.27
C LEU A 7 -2.04 -3.85 7.96
N LYS A 8 -1.38 -4.90 7.45
CA LYS A 8 0.01 -5.19 7.77
C LYS A 8 0.92 -4.37 6.84
N ILE A 9 2.18 -4.24 7.23
CA ILE A 9 3.23 -3.72 6.34
C ILE A 9 3.33 -4.68 5.14
N GLY A 10 3.33 -4.14 3.92
CA GLY A 10 3.44 -4.94 2.72
C GLY A 10 3.08 -4.22 1.42
N GLU A 11 2.83 -5.01 0.37
CA GLU A 11 2.44 -4.52 -0.95
C GLU A 11 0.91 -4.41 -1.06
N LEU A 12 0.43 -3.26 -1.50
CA LEU A 12 -0.93 -3.04 -1.99
C LEU A 12 -0.91 -3.00 -3.52
N ARG A 13 -1.63 -3.94 -4.16
CA ARG A 13 -1.84 -3.93 -5.61
C ARG A 13 -3.26 -3.48 -5.95
N TYR A 14 -3.37 -2.60 -6.93
CA TYR A 14 -4.64 -2.14 -7.49
C TYR A 14 -4.54 -2.02 -9.01
N ARG A 15 -5.69 -1.96 -9.68
CA ARG A 15 -5.76 -1.87 -11.13
C ARG A 15 -6.52 -0.63 -11.54
N VAL A 16 -5.94 0.12 -12.47
CA VAL A 16 -6.59 1.23 -13.18
C VAL A 16 -6.63 0.81 -14.64
N ASP A 17 -7.84 0.67 -15.19
CA ASP A 17 -8.08 0.13 -16.53
C ASP A 17 -7.41 -1.26 -16.75
N HIS A 18 -6.32 -1.28 -17.54
CA HIS A 18 -5.53 -2.46 -17.87
C HIS A 18 -4.17 -2.52 -17.15
N GLU A 19 -3.82 -1.47 -16.39
CA GLU A 19 -2.53 -1.35 -15.73
C GLU A 19 -2.63 -1.74 -14.25
N THR A 20 -1.73 -2.62 -13.83
CA THR A 20 -1.60 -2.98 -12.41
C THR A 20 -0.55 -2.08 -11.78
N HIS A 21 -0.94 -1.39 -10.72
CA HIS A 21 -0.07 -0.54 -9.93
C HIS A 21 0.19 -1.19 -8.57
N SER A 22 1.37 -0.93 -8.02
CA SER A 22 1.81 -1.41 -6.71
C SER A 22 2.19 -0.23 -5.83
N MET A 23 1.91 -0.35 -4.53
CA MET A 23 2.34 0.59 -3.50
C MET A 23 2.87 -0.18 -2.29
N ALA A 24 3.91 0.34 -1.65
CA ALA A 24 4.31 -0.07 -0.33
C ALA A 24 3.43 0.65 0.70
N VAL A 25 2.79 -0.10 1.59
CA VAL A 25 1.97 0.44 2.68
C VAL A 25 2.56 0.06 4.03
N LEU A 26 2.62 1.02 4.96
CA LEU A 26 3.01 0.77 6.34
C LEU A 26 1.81 1.01 7.25
N TRP A 27 1.20 -0.09 7.67
CA TRP A 27 0.11 -0.13 8.65
C TRP A 27 -1.13 0.71 8.24
N GLY A 28 -2.24 0.53 8.96
CA GLY A 28 -3.47 1.31 8.78
C GLY A 28 -4.71 0.45 8.67
N PHE A 29 -5.70 0.92 7.90
CA PHE A 29 -7.01 0.29 7.76
C PHE A 29 -7.47 0.26 6.30
N ALA A 30 -8.19 -0.80 5.94
CA ALA A 30 -8.95 -0.88 4.70
C ALA A 30 -10.44 -0.95 5.02
N GLU A 31 -11.19 0.03 4.52
CA GLU A 31 -12.65 0.01 4.54
C GLU A 31 -13.17 -0.34 3.14
N VAL A 32 -13.99 -1.39 3.07
CA VAL A 32 -14.60 -1.86 1.83
C VAL A 32 -16.11 -1.69 1.94
N THR A 33 -16.66 -0.93 1.01
CA THR A 33 -18.09 -0.75 0.81
C THR A 33 -18.49 -1.36 -0.55
N PRO A 34 -19.79 -1.51 -0.85
CA PRO A 34 -20.24 -2.03 -2.14
C PRO A 34 -19.79 -1.21 -3.37
N THR A 35 -19.46 0.07 -3.19
CA THR A 35 -19.15 0.99 -4.29
C THR A 35 -17.73 1.53 -4.26
N LYS A 36 -17.05 1.47 -3.11
CA LYS A 36 -15.73 2.08 -2.91
C LYS A 36 -14.90 1.31 -1.88
N VAL A 37 -13.60 1.23 -2.13
CA VAL A 37 -12.60 0.84 -1.14
C VAL A 37 -11.82 2.08 -0.73
N THR A 38 -11.72 2.34 0.57
CA THR A 38 -10.86 3.40 1.14
C THR A 38 -9.68 2.73 1.85
N ILE A 39 -8.46 3.09 1.45
CA ILE A 39 -7.24 2.68 2.14
C ILE A 39 -6.73 3.86 2.95
N MET A 40 -6.64 3.68 4.27
CA MET A 40 -6.16 4.67 5.22
C MET A 40 -4.84 4.15 5.82
N ALA A 41 -3.73 4.49 5.19
CA ALA A 41 -2.39 4.08 5.62
C ALA A 41 -1.63 5.26 6.21
N GLU A 42 -0.74 4.97 7.16
CA GLU A 42 0.16 5.99 7.73
C GLU A 42 1.22 6.41 6.70
N VAL A 43 1.78 5.42 5.99
CA VAL A 43 2.66 5.64 4.84
C VAL A 43 2.15 4.81 3.67
N ALA A 44 2.10 5.43 2.50
CA ALA A 44 1.81 4.77 1.22
C ALA A 44 2.73 5.38 0.15
N GLU A 45 3.69 4.60 -0.34
CA GLU A 45 4.66 5.02 -1.36
C GLU A 45 4.41 4.21 -2.64
N LYS A 46 4.31 4.87 -3.80
CA LYS A 46 4.12 4.15 -5.06
C LYS A 46 5.41 3.48 -5.49
N ALA A 47 5.30 2.35 -6.19
CA ALA A 47 6.46 1.63 -6.67
C ALA A 47 7.42 2.53 -7.48
N GLU A 48 6.88 3.42 -8.31
CA GLU A 48 7.67 4.37 -9.10
C GLU A 48 8.35 5.49 -8.29
N ASP A 49 7.86 5.78 -7.09
CA ASP A 49 8.35 6.87 -6.23
C ASP A 49 9.38 6.38 -5.19
N ILE A 50 9.56 5.05 -5.05
CA ILE A 50 10.48 4.47 -4.08
C ILE A 50 11.93 4.76 -4.48
N ASP A 51 12.63 5.50 -3.63
CA ASP A 51 14.10 5.58 -3.66
C ASP A 51 14.70 4.23 -3.22
N VAL A 52 15.13 3.44 -4.20
CA VAL A 52 15.67 2.10 -4.01
C VAL A 52 16.99 2.11 -3.24
N GLU A 53 17.84 3.13 -3.45
CA GLU A 53 19.13 3.23 -2.76
C GLU A 53 18.90 3.47 -1.27
N ARG A 54 18.05 4.45 -0.94
CA ARG A 54 17.62 4.72 0.44
C ARG A 54 16.99 3.49 1.09
N ALA A 55 16.10 2.81 0.39
CA ALA A 55 15.41 1.62 0.90
C ALA A 55 16.40 0.49 1.20
N THR A 56 17.32 0.21 0.28
CA THR A 56 18.31 -0.86 0.44
C THR A 56 19.29 -0.58 1.58
N ALA A 57 19.73 0.69 1.73
CA ALA A 57 20.57 1.09 2.85
C ALA A 57 19.90 0.83 4.21
N LYS A 58 18.60 1.14 4.32
CA LYS A 58 17.84 0.90 5.55
C LYS A 58 17.62 -0.58 5.87
N VAL A 59 17.49 -1.43 4.85
CA VAL A 59 17.42 -2.89 5.06
C VAL A 59 18.76 -3.43 5.56
N ALA A 60 19.89 -2.91 5.08
CA ALA A 60 21.22 -3.34 5.52
C ALA A 60 21.59 -2.89 6.94
N GLU A 61 21.00 -1.80 7.43
CA GLU A 61 21.16 -1.29 8.79
C GLU A 61 20.36 -2.07 9.85
N ALA A 62 19.30 -2.79 9.43
CA ALA A 62 18.36 -3.50 10.30
C ALA A 62 18.80 -4.93 10.65
#